data_AF-A0A6A5AF26-F1
#
_entry.id   AF-A0A6A5AF26-F1
#
_cell.length_a   1.000
_cell.length_b   1.000
_cell.length_c   1.000
_cell.angle_alpha   90.00
_cell.angle_beta   90.00
_cell.angle_gamma   90.00
#
_symmetry.space_group_name_H-M   'P 1'
#
loop_
_entity.id
_entity.type
_entity.pdbx_description
1 polymer ?
#
loop_
_entity_poly.entity_id
_entity_poly.type
_entity_poly.pdbx_seq_one_letter_code
_entity_poly.pdbx_strand_id
1 'polypeptide(L)'
;LAFFRTSKKLLEACGVDDFTWRDIQKPTLKRLRYLLSAIINFSKFKEERKVHFDQSLTYLDTLQDNLLRTKQQVEDENVALRRQLEELQSKQAAEAPALQVVIDECAAMEVDIGVLNTRQSVLQPEVKALKAQVAQLNDDIQSLNFTIVDAKKTIRSMEAKVVNSPARQKSEIVSIAQQMDEAKEEVNALDGRTAELDGIHDTVSKAVKDLEKVNDLLEAIEGDMNKVKVEKENVTQLHQTYEGIVSKAKLAVAHKARVEILLDQRRDQLEVYKQQARTKMQAAEHAVASAAKEVDQWRQHKLSNEHQVAAKLQAVQETHAMLNHDREAFELTLKDMEETYVRMERKVKAYTKMVTEIVGSSSVAAA
;
A
#
# COMPACT_ATOMS: atom_id res chain seq x y z
N LEU A 1 -33.17 -46.63 -7.10
CA LEU A 1 -32.10 -46.43 -8.11
C LEU A 1 -31.06 -45.40 -7.67
N ALA A 2 -31.44 -44.21 -7.21
CA ALA A 2 -30.49 -43.19 -6.73
C ALA A 2 -29.57 -43.72 -5.61
N PHE A 3 -30.14 -44.37 -4.59
CA PHE A 3 -29.38 -45.01 -3.51
C PHE A 3 -28.29 -45.97 -4.02
N PHE A 4 -28.65 -46.93 -4.89
CA PHE A 4 -27.68 -47.85 -5.47
C PHE A 4 -26.57 -47.16 -6.26
N ARG A 5 -26.90 -46.13 -7.06
CA ARG A 5 -25.88 -45.36 -7.80
C ARG A 5 -24.92 -44.66 -6.84
N THR A 6 -25.42 -44.07 -5.75
CA THR A 6 -24.59 -43.40 -4.74
C THR A 6 -23.76 -44.40 -3.95
N SER A 7 -24.35 -45.52 -3.51
CA SER A 7 -23.64 -46.60 -2.81
C SER A 7 -22.56 -47.24 -3.68
N LYS A 8 -22.83 -47.42 -4.99
CA LYS A 8 -21.85 -47.94 -5.94
C LYS A 8 -20.65 -47.00 -6.06
N LYS A 9 -20.88 -45.70 -6.28
CA LYS A 9 -19.80 -44.70 -6.34
C LYS A 9 -18.99 -44.64 -5.04
N LEU A 10 -19.65 -44.73 -3.88
CA LEU A 10 -18.97 -44.76 -2.59
C LEU A 10 -18.10 -46.01 -2.46
N LEU A 11 -18.63 -47.17 -2.81
CA LEU A 11 -17.92 -48.45 -2.71
C LEU A 11 -16.77 -48.56 -3.71
N GLU A 12 -16.93 -48.04 -4.92
CA GLU A 12 -15.83 -47.85 -5.90
C GLU A 12 -14.71 -47.00 -5.27
N ALA A 13 -15.05 -45.88 -4.61
CA ALA A 13 -14.08 -45.07 -3.87
C ALA A 13 -13.46 -45.78 -2.65
N CYS A 14 -14.15 -46.78 -2.08
CA CYS A 14 -13.62 -47.63 -1.01
C CYS A 14 -12.79 -48.81 -1.54
N GLY A 15 -12.64 -48.96 -2.86
CA GLY A 15 -11.89 -50.04 -3.51
C GLY A 15 -12.70 -51.30 -3.81
N VAL A 16 -14.03 -51.21 -3.93
CA VAL A 16 -14.93 -52.31 -4.28
C VAL A 16 -15.65 -52.01 -5.60
N ASP A 17 -15.16 -52.59 -6.68
CA ASP A 17 -15.69 -52.35 -8.04
C ASP A 17 -16.86 -53.27 -8.43
N ASP A 18 -17.04 -54.37 -7.70
CA ASP A 18 -17.98 -55.45 -8.01
C ASP A 18 -19.34 -55.31 -7.28
N PHE A 19 -19.69 -54.11 -6.80
CA PHE A 19 -20.96 -53.88 -6.09
C PHE A 19 -22.17 -53.97 -7.04
N THR A 20 -23.14 -54.82 -6.70
CA THR A 20 -24.31 -55.14 -7.53
C THR A 20 -25.63 -54.93 -6.81
N TRP A 21 -26.73 -54.88 -7.57
CA TRP A 21 -28.07 -54.73 -7.00
C TRP A 21 -28.45 -55.89 -6.04
N ARG A 22 -27.85 -57.07 -6.22
CA ARG A 22 -28.05 -58.23 -5.35
C ARG A 22 -27.51 -58.00 -3.93
N ASP A 23 -26.45 -57.21 -3.79
CA ASP A 23 -25.86 -56.85 -2.49
C ASP A 23 -26.83 -56.03 -1.62
N ILE A 24 -27.81 -55.36 -2.23
CA ILE A 24 -28.88 -54.62 -1.54
C ILE A 24 -30.12 -55.50 -1.33
N GLN A 25 -30.57 -56.19 -2.38
CA GLN A 25 -31.85 -56.90 -2.34
C GLN A 25 -31.79 -58.24 -1.60
N LYS A 26 -30.63 -58.92 -1.61
CA LYS A 26 -30.40 -60.21 -0.95
C LYS A 26 -28.99 -60.26 -0.33
N PRO A 27 -28.74 -59.48 0.72
CA PRO A 27 -27.42 -59.42 1.35
C PRO A 27 -27.06 -60.77 1.98
N THR A 28 -25.84 -61.23 1.75
CA THR A 28 -25.26 -62.35 2.52
C THR A 28 -24.36 -61.80 3.61
N LEU A 29 -24.33 -62.46 4.77
CA LEU A 29 -23.56 -61.98 5.93
C LEU A 29 -22.07 -61.77 5.60
N LYS A 30 -21.48 -62.69 4.84
CA LYS A 30 -20.07 -62.62 4.41
C LYS A 30 -19.80 -61.40 3.52
N ARG A 31 -20.66 -61.18 2.52
CA ARG A 31 -20.54 -60.07 1.56
C ARG A 31 -20.79 -58.73 2.25
N LEU A 32 -21.83 -58.62 3.07
CA LEU A 32 -22.14 -57.42 3.81
C LEU A 32 -20.98 -57.03 4.75
N ARG A 33 -20.40 -58.00 5.46
CA ARG A 33 -19.23 -57.75 6.32
C ARG A 33 -18.06 -57.19 5.51
N TYR A 34 -17.76 -57.76 4.34
CA TYR A 34 -16.71 -57.24 3.46
C TYR A 34 -16.96 -55.79 3.02
N LEU A 35 -18.18 -55.48 2.55
CA LEU A 35 -18.55 -54.12 2.12
C LEU A 35 -18.43 -53.10 3.27
N LEU A 36 -18.91 -53.47 4.46
CA LEU A 36 -18.80 -52.63 5.65
C LEU A 36 -17.34 -52.44 6.08
N SER A 37 -16.52 -53.49 6.01
CA SER A 37 -15.08 -53.38 6.30
C SER A 37 -14.37 -52.42 5.33
N ALA A 38 -14.71 -52.45 4.03
CA ALA A 38 -14.17 -51.51 3.06
C ALA A 38 -14.56 -50.06 3.38
N ILE A 39 -15.83 -49.82 3.73
CA ILE A 39 -16.33 -48.49 4.14
C ILE A 39 -15.66 -48.00 5.43
N ILE A 40 -15.48 -48.88 6.42
CA ILE A 40 -14.81 -48.55 7.68
C ILE A 40 -13.36 -48.17 7.43
N ASN A 41 -12.65 -48.95 6.60
CA ASN A 41 -11.26 -48.67 6.27
C ASN A 41 -11.10 -47.33 5.53
N PHE A 42 -11.98 -47.07 4.55
CA PHE A 42 -12.04 -45.78 3.88
C PHE A 42 -12.33 -44.63 4.84
N SER A 43 -13.28 -44.80 5.76
CA SER A 43 -13.63 -43.78 6.76
C SER A 43 -12.46 -43.50 7.70
N LYS A 44 -11.72 -44.53 8.12
CA LYS A 44 -10.51 -44.38 8.93
C LYS A 44 -9.41 -43.63 8.18
N PHE A 45 -9.15 -44.00 6.92
CA PHE A 45 -8.17 -43.29 6.07
C PHE A 45 -8.56 -41.83 5.84
N LYS A 46 -9.85 -41.55 5.62
CA LYS A 46 -10.37 -40.19 5.47
C LYS A 46 -10.13 -39.37 6.74
N GLU A 47 -10.40 -39.92 7.92
CA GLU A 47 -10.21 -39.21 9.19
C GLU A 47 -8.72 -38.95 9.48
N GLU A 48 -7.85 -39.93 9.23
CA GLU A 48 -6.39 -39.77 9.35
C GLU A 48 -5.87 -38.66 8.42
N ARG A 49 -6.41 -38.57 7.19
CA ARG A 49 -6.00 -37.55 6.23
C ARG A 49 -6.63 -36.18 6.51
N LYS A 50 -7.81 -36.14 7.11
CA LYS A 50 -8.52 -34.91 7.49
C LYS A 50 -7.67 -34.04 8.40
N VAL A 51 -6.97 -34.62 9.37
CA VAL A 51 -6.04 -33.90 10.27
C VAL A 51 -4.97 -33.12 9.48
N HIS A 52 -4.50 -33.65 8.35
CA HIS A 52 -3.54 -32.94 7.49
C HIS A 52 -4.18 -31.79 6.70
N PHE A 53 -5.47 -31.87 6.40
CA PHE A 53 -6.22 -30.80 5.72
C PHE A 53 -6.80 -29.76 6.67
N ASP A 54 -7.02 -30.11 7.94
CA ASP A 54 -7.55 -29.19 8.97
C ASP A 54 -6.68 -27.94 9.12
N GLN A 55 -5.36 -28.07 8.95
CA GLN A 55 -4.45 -26.91 8.93
C GLN A 55 -4.73 -25.98 7.75
N SER A 56 -4.94 -26.53 6.55
CA SER A 56 -5.27 -25.74 5.35
C SER A 56 -6.67 -25.14 5.44
N LEU A 57 -7.64 -25.86 5.99
CA LEU A 57 -9.00 -25.35 6.24
C LEU A 57 -8.97 -24.19 7.25
N THR A 58 -8.27 -24.36 8.36
CA THR A 58 -8.11 -23.30 9.37
C THR A 58 -7.40 -22.07 8.78
N TYR A 59 -6.38 -22.28 7.95
CA TYR A 59 -5.72 -21.19 7.23
C TYR A 59 -6.68 -20.44 6.28
N LEU A 60 -7.52 -21.17 5.55
CA LEU A 60 -8.52 -20.55 4.67
C LEU A 60 -9.57 -19.76 5.45
N ASP A 61 -10.09 -20.32 6.54
CA ASP A 61 -11.08 -19.63 7.38
C ASP A 61 -10.50 -18.35 7.99
N THR A 62 -9.27 -18.42 8.53
CA THR A 62 -8.59 -17.24 9.07
C THR A 62 -8.29 -16.18 8.01
N LEU A 63 -7.90 -16.60 6.79
CA LEU A 63 -7.68 -15.69 5.67
C LEU A 63 -9.00 -14.99 5.28
N GLN A 64 -10.10 -15.74 5.23
CA GLN A 64 -11.42 -15.21 4.91
C GLN A 64 -11.90 -14.21 5.96
N ASP A 65 -11.74 -14.52 7.25
CA ASP A 65 -12.11 -13.63 8.35
C ASP A 65 -11.30 -12.33 8.33
N ASN A 66 -10.00 -12.43 8.08
CA ASN A 66 -9.13 -11.26 7.96
C ASN A 66 -9.55 -10.38 6.77
N LEU A 67 -9.85 -10.98 5.63
CA LEU A 67 -10.26 -10.25 4.43
C LEU A 67 -11.61 -9.54 4.64
N LEU A 68 -12.55 -10.19 5.32
CA LEU A 68 -13.83 -9.59 5.67
C LEU A 68 -13.66 -8.40 6.61
N ARG A 69 -12.81 -8.53 7.64
CA ARG A 69 -12.49 -7.44 8.57
C ARG A 69 -11.84 -6.26 7.88
N THR A 70 -10.82 -6.51 7.05
CA THR A 70 -10.14 -5.45 6.30
C THR A 70 -11.09 -4.75 5.33
N LYS A 71 -11.94 -5.51 4.63
CA LYS A 71 -12.95 -4.93 3.75
C LYS A 71 -13.87 -3.99 4.53
N GLN A 72 -14.37 -4.42 5.68
CA GLN A 72 -15.28 -3.63 6.49
C GLN A 72 -14.62 -2.36 7.04
N GLN A 73 -13.37 -2.44 7.49
CA GLN A 73 -12.60 -1.27 7.91
C GLN A 73 -12.44 -0.24 6.78
N VAL A 74 -12.10 -0.69 5.58
CA VAL A 74 -11.95 0.21 4.41
C VAL A 74 -13.30 0.83 4.02
N GLU A 75 -14.40 0.08 4.10
CA GLU A 75 -15.74 0.61 3.84
C GLU A 75 -16.13 1.69 4.87
N ASP A 76 -15.89 1.45 6.16
CA ASP A 76 -16.16 2.41 7.23
C ASP A 76 -15.32 3.69 7.07
N GLU A 77 -14.02 3.56 6.74
CA GLU A 77 -13.15 4.69 6.43
C GLU A 77 -13.63 5.48 5.21
N ASN A 78 -14.08 4.79 4.15
CA ASN A 78 -14.60 5.44 2.95
C ASN A 78 -15.86 6.27 3.26
N VAL A 79 -16.78 5.72 4.06
CA VAL A 79 -18.00 6.41 4.51
C VAL A 79 -17.63 7.64 5.34
N ALA A 80 -16.68 7.51 6.27
CA ALA A 80 -16.22 8.65 7.09
C ALA A 80 -15.61 9.77 6.23
N LEU A 81 -14.75 9.41 5.27
CA LEU A 81 -14.13 10.38 4.36
C LEU A 81 -15.14 11.06 3.45
N ARG A 82 -16.14 10.33 2.93
CA ARG A 82 -17.22 10.92 2.13
C ARG A 82 -18.02 11.94 2.93
N ARG A 83 -18.33 11.63 4.18
CA ARG A 83 -19.03 12.56 5.07
C ARG A 83 -18.22 13.82 5.35
N GLN A 84 -16.92 13.69 5.59
CA GLN A 84 -16.02 14.85 5.77
C GLN A 84 -15.96 15.71 4.50
N LEU A 85 -15.92 15.08 3.32
CA LEU A 85 -15.91 15.78 2.05
C LEU A 85 -17.21 16.56 1.81
N GLU A 86 -18.36 15.95 2.10
CA GLU A 86 -19.66 16.64 2.03
C GLU A 86 -19.74 17.83 3.00
N GLU A 87 -19.22 17.68 4.22
CA GLU A 87 -19.18 18.76 5.21
C GLU A 87 -18.30 19.94 4.73
N LEU A 88 -17.12 19.64 4.19
CA LEU A 88 -16.22 20.66 3.63
C LEU A 88 -16.82 21.36 2.42
N GLN A 89 -17.47 20.62 1.51
CA GLN A 89 -18.17 21.20 0.37
C GLN A 89 -19.33 22.11 0.82
N SER A 90 -20.09 21.70 1.83
CA SER A 90 -21.15 22.53 2.40
C SER A 90 -20.63 23.81 3.04
N LYS A 91 -19.51 23.74 3.77
CA LYS A 91 -18.84 24.92 4.35
C LYS A 91 -18.36 25.86 3.27
N GLN A 92 -17.68 25.32 2.25
CA GLN A 92 -17.22 26.11 1.11
C GLN A 92 -18.37 26.80 0.37
N ALA A 93 -19.49 26.09 0.15
CA ALA A 93 -20.67 26.68 -0.50
C ALA A 93 -21.32 27.78 0.35
N ALA A 94 -21.31 27.64 1.68
CA ALA A 94 -21.81 28.66 2.60
C ALA A 94 -20.89 29.89 2.69
N GLU A 95 -19.58 29.70 2.57
CA GLU A 95 -18.58 30.77 2.65
C GLU A 95 -18.38 31.51 1.31
N ALA A 96 -18.64 30.86 0.18
CA ALA A 96 -18.54 31.43 -1.17
C ALA A 96 -19.23 32.80 -1.35
N PRO A 97 -20.49 33.02 -0.92
CA PRO A 97 -21.13 34.33 -1.07
C PRO A 97 -20.46 35.41 -0.22
N ALA A 98 -20.03 35.09 1.00
CA ALA A 98 -19.33 36.05 1.86
C ALA A 98 -17.97 36.44 1.25
N LEU A 99 -17.24 35.48 0.69
CA LEU A 99 -16.00 35.74 -0.02
C LEU A 99 -16.23 36.62 -1.25
N GLN A 100 -17.30 36.38 -2.01
CA GLN A 100 -17.63 37.19 -3.18
C GLN A 100 -17.94 38.64 -2.79
N VAL A 101 -18.68 38.87 -1.70
CA VAL A 101 -18.94 40.22 -1.18
C VAL A 101 -17.65 40.95 -0.84
N VAL A 102 -16.72 40.28 -0.16
CA VAL A 102 -15.42 40.88 0.18
C VAL A 102 -14.59 41.19 -1.08
N ILE A 103 -14.60 40.31 -2.08
CA ILE A 103 -13.94 40.56 -3.36
C ILE A 103 -14.52 41.81 -4.06
N ASP A 104 -15.85 41.91 -4.09
CA ASP A 104 -16.54 43.03 -4.71
C ASP A 104 -16.28 44.34 -3.95
N GLU A 105 -16.24 44.32 -2.62
CA GLU A 105 -15.87 45.46 -1.77
C GLU A 105 -14.41 45.90 -1.99
N CYS A 106 -13.48 44.94 -2.07
CA CYS A 106 -12.09 45.24 -2.38
C CYS A 106 -11.94 45.90 -3.76
N ALA A 107 -12.64 45.37 -4.78
CA ALA A 107 -12.62 45.95 -6.12
C ALA A 107 -13.19 47.38 -6.15
N ALA A 108 -14.27 47.65 -5.38
CA ALA A 108 -14.82 48.99 -5.24
C ALA A 108 -13.83 49.95 -4.56
N MET A 109 -13.19 49.53 -3.46
CA MET A 109 -12.18 50.32 -2.77
C MET A 109 -10.96 50.63 -3.66
N GLU A 110 -10.51 49.69 -4.49
CA GLU A 110 -9.43 49.93 -5.45
C GLU A 110 -9.78 51.04 -6.46
N VAL A 111 -11.02 51.04 -6.95
CA VAL A 111 -11.53 52.09 -7.84
C VAL A 111 -11.53 53.45 -7.12
N ASP A 112 -12.05 53.51 -5.90
CA ASP A 112 -12.11 54.74 -5.11
C ASP A 112 -10.71 55.30 -4.81
N ILE A 113 -9.75 54.43 -4.45
CA ILE A 113 -8.35 54.82 -4.27
C ILE A 113 -7.77 55.39 -5.57
N GLY A 114 -8.07 54.80 -6.72
CA GLY A 114 -7.67 55.33 -8.02
C GLY A 114 -8.21 56.74 -8.29
N VAL A 115 -9.49 56.96 -7.99
CA VAL A 115 -10.14 58.28 -8.13
C VAL A 115 -9.55 59.31 -7.17
N LEU A 116 -9.31 58.93 -5.92
CA LEU A 116 -8.71 59.81 -4.92
C LEU A 116 -7.26 60.18 -5.27
N ASN A 117 -6.46 59.22 -5.74
CA ASN A 117 -5.08 59.48 -6.17
C ASN A 117 -5.02 60.42 -7.38
N THR A 118 -5.90 60.24 -8.36
CA THR A 118 -5.98 61.16 -9.51
C THR A 118 -6.40 62.56 -9.07
N ARG A 119 -7.42 62.68 -8.21
CA ARG A 119 -7.83 63.97 -7.63
C ARG A 119 -6.72 64.63 -6.83
N GLN A 120 -5.98 63.88 -6.01
CA GLN A 120 -4.84 64.39 -5.25
C GLN A 120 -3.73 64.90 -6.18
N SER A 121 -3.46 64.18 -7.27
CA SER A 121 -2.47 64.58 -8.28
C SER A 121 -2.84 65.91 -8.94
N VAL A 122 -4.14 66.13 -9.22
CA VAL A 122 -4.64 67.40 -9.79
C VAL A 122 -4.62 68.55 -8.78
N LEU A 123 -5.00 68.31 -7.52
CA LEU A 123 -5.06 69.36 -6.50
C LEU A 123 -3.67 69.78 -5.97
N GLN A 124 -2.68 68.88 -6.01
CA GLN A 124 -1.31 69.18 -5.56
C GLN A 124 -0.68 70.43 -6.22
N PRO A 125 -0.68 70.58 -7.57
CA PRO A 125 -0.14 71.76 -8.23
C PRO A 125 -0.95 73.02 -7.91
N GLU A 126 -2.28 72.92 -7.76
CA GLU A 126 -3.14 74.05 -7.39
C GLU A 126 -2.82 74.56 -5.98
N VAL A 127 -2.65 73.65 -5.00
CA VAL A 127 -2.22 74.01 -3.64
C VAL A 127 -0.84 74.65 -3.65
N LYS A 128 0.10 74.16 -4.48
CA LYS A 128 1.43 74.78 -4.64
C LYS A 128 1.31 76.19 -5.23
N ALA A 129 0.47 76.39 -6.23
CA ALA A 129 0.24 77.69 -6.86
C ALA A 129 -0.38 78.69 -5.87
N LEU A 130 -1.41 78.29 -5.13
CA LEU A 130 -2.03 79.12 -4.08
C LEU A 130 -1.03 79.49 -2.98
N LYS A 131 -0.18 78.55 -2.54
CA LYS A 131 0.89 78.87 -1.56
C LYS A 131 1.88 79.89 -2.09
N ALA A 132 2.28 79.80 -3.36
CA ALA A 132 3.15 80.79 -3.99
C ALA A 132 2.47 82.16 -4.07
N GLN A 133 1.18 82.20 -4.39
CA GLN A 133 0.40 83.44 -4.47
C GLN A 133 0.21 84.10 -3.09
N VAL A 134 -0.03 83.31 -2.04
CA VAL A 134 -0.07 83.79 -0.65
C VAL A 134 1.27 84.37 -0.23
N ALA A 135 2.39 83.71 -0.55
CA ALA A 135 3.72 84.23 -0.25
C ALA A 135 3.96 85.58 -0.94
N GLN A 136 3.63 85.69 -2.23
CA GLN A 136 3.75 86.94 -2.98
C GLN A 136 2.91 88.08 -2.38
N LEU A 137 1.64 87.82 -2.08
CA LEU A 137 0.77 88.83 -1.47
C LEU A 137 1.28 89.27 -0.09
N ASN A 138 1.90 88.36 0.67
CA ASN A 138 2.48 88.69 1.96
C ASN A 138 3.71 89.61 1.81
N ASP A 139 4.55 89.36 0.81
CA ASP A 139 5.68 90.22 0.45
C ASP A 139 5.18 91.62 0.01
N ASP A 140 4.11 91.68 -0.78
CA ASP A 140 3.48 92.93 -1.22
C ASP A 140 2.91 93.72 -0.02
N ILE A 141 2.28 93.05 0.94
CA ILE A 141 1.78 93.66 2.19
C ILE A 141 2.94 94.24 3.01
N GLN A 142 4.06 93.53 3.13
CA GLN A 142 5.24 94.04 3.85
C GLN A 142 5.81 95.28 3.17
N SER A 143 5.88 95.29 1.83
CA SER A 143 6.29 96.44 1.04
C SER A 143 5.35 97.64 1.25
N LEU A 144 4.04 97.43 1.18
CA LEU A 144 3.04 98.47 1.43
C LEU A 144 3.13 99.02 2.87
N ASN A 145 3.32 98.17 3.86
CA ASN A 145 3.52 98.61 5.24
C ASN A 145 4.73 99.53 5.38
N PHE A 146 5.84 99.23 4.68
CA PHE A 146 7.00 100.11 4.65
C PHE A 146 6.65 101.48 4.04
N THR A 147 5.92 101.51 2.93
CA THR A 147 5.47 102.78 2.32
C THR A 147 4.52 103.58 3.22
N ILE A 148 3.64 102.92 3.96
CA ILE A 148 2.73 103.56 4.93
C ILE A 148 3.53 104.18 6.08
N VAL A 149 4.55 103.50 6.59
CA VAL A 149 5.43 104.03 7.64
C VAL A 149 6.16 105.27 7.15
N ASP A 150 6.65 105.26 5.91
CA ASP A 150 7.32 106.41 5.30
C ASP A 150 6.34 107.58 5.06
N ALA A 151 5.15 107.31 4.55
CA ALA A 151 4.08 108.31 4.40
C ALA A 151 3.63 108.89 5.75
N LYS A 152 3.53 108.08 6.80
CA LYS A 152 3.24 108.57 8.17
C LYS A 152 4.36 109.47 8.69
N LYS A 153 5.62 109.19 8.35
CA LYS A 153 6.77 110.04 8.70
C LYS A 153 6.72 111.38 7.99
N THR A 154 6.31 111.42 6.71
CA THR A 154 6.13 112.67 5.97
C THR A 154 4.93 113.47 6.46
N ILE A 155 3.81 112.81 6.81
CA ILE A 155 2.65 113.44 7.46
C ILE A 155 3.06 114.10 8.79
N ARG A 156 3.78 113.38 9.67
CA ARG A 156 4.30 113.96 10.93
C ARG A 156 5.23 115.16 10.71
N SER A 157 5.99 115.17 9.62
CA SER A 157 6.83 116.30 9.22
C SER A 157 6.02 117.52 8.74
N MET A 158 4.83 117.30 8.16
CA MET A 158 3.89 118.35 7.75
C MET A 158 3.03 118.85 8.91
N GLU A 159 2.64 117.97 9.84
CA GLU A 159 1.92 118.30 11.07
C GLU A 159 2.74 119.21 12.00
N ALA A 160 4.08 119.08 11.99
CA ALA A 160 4.99 119.98 12.70
C ALA A 160 5.04 121.43 12.16
N LYS A 161 4.32 121.75 11.07
CA LYS A 161 4.29 123.08 10.44
C LYS A 161 2.95 123.82 10.57
N VAL A 162 1.95 123.30 11.26
CA VAL A 162 0.62 123.94 11.35
C VAL A 162 0.25 124.29 12.79
N VAL A 163 0.58 125.54 13.12
CA VAL A 163 -0.01 126.50 14.09
C VAL A 163 -0.75 126.00 15.35
N ASN A 164 -0.23 126.55 16.45
CA ASN A 164 -0.79 126.99 17.73
C ASN A 164 -2.31 127.00 17.99
N SER A 165 -2.61 126.40 19.15
CA SER A 165 -3.51 126.82 20.26
C SER A 165 -5.00 127.00 20.01
N PRO A 166 -5.83 126.26 20.77
CA PRO A 166 -6.78 126.90 21.68
C PRO A 166 -6.87 126.21 23.06
N ALA A 167 -6.45 126.92 24.11
CA ALA A 167 -6.19 126.40 25.45
C ALA A 167 -7.41 126.28 26.40
N ARG A 168 -8.66 126.27 25.90
CA ARG A 168 -9.84 126.25 26.80
C ARG A 168 -10.93 125.21 26.46
N GLN A 169 -10.89 124.63 25.26
CA GLN A 169 -11.45 123.29 24.99
C GLN A 169 -10.42 122.19 25.31
N LYS A 170 -9.14 122.59 25.48
CA LYS A 170 -8.01 121.70 25.75
C LYS A 170 -8.11 120.98 27.08
N SER A 171 -8.76 121.49 28.13
CA SER A 171 -8.85 120.76 29.41
C SER A 171 -9.98 119.73 29.43
N GLU A 172 -11.11 120.00 28.78
CA GLU A 172 -12.18 118.98 28.60
C GLU A 172 -11.78 117.96 27.54
N ILE A 173 -11.13 118.39 26.45
CA ILE A 173 -10.52 117.48 25.47
C ILE A 173 -9.35 116.72 26.09
N VAL A 174 -8.54 117.29 26.99
CA VAL A 174 -7.48 116.54 27.71
C VAL A 174 -8.09 115.55 28.68
N SER A 175 -9.18 115.87 29.37
CA SER A 175 -9.87 114.91 30.24
C SER A 175 -10.53 113.78 29.45
N ILE A 176 -11.22 114.08 28.35
CA ILE A 176 -11.82 113.08 27.47
C ILE A 176 -10.73 112.32 26.70
N ALA A 177 -9.64 112.97 26.30
CA ALA A 177 -8.49 112.30 25.69
C ALA A 177 -7.77 111.41 26.69
N GLN A 178 -7.67 111.80 27.96
CA GLN A 178 -7.07 110.97 28.99
C GLN A 178 -7.95 109.77 29.33
N GLN A 179 -9.28 109.95 29.43
CA GLN A 179 -10.21 108.82 29.54
C GLN A 179 -10.22 107.93 28.29
N MET A 180 -10.08 108.52 27.09
CA MET A 180 -9.96 107.77 25.84
C MET A 180 -8.60 107.08 25.72
N ASP A 181 -7.53 107.65 26.23
CA ASP A 181 -6.19 107.06 26.26
C ASP A 181 -6.13 105.94 27.30
N GLU A 182 -6.71 106.11 28.48
CA GLU A 182 -6.92 105.04 29.47
C GLU A 182 -7.80 103.92 28.90
N ALA A 183 -8.92 104.23 28.25
CA ALA A 183 -9.76 103.24 27.59
C ALA A 183 -9.05 102.56 26.41
N LYS A 184 -8.20 103.26 25.66
CA LYS A 184 -7.35 102.66 24.62
C LYS A 184 -6.28 101.76 25.19
N GLU A 185 -5.66 102.14 26.31
CA GLU A 185 -4.72 101.28 27.02
C GLU A 185 -5.40 100.03 27.55
N GLU A 186 -6.62 100.16 28.09
CA GLU A 186 -7.44 99.03 28.54
C GLU A 186 -7.85 98.12 27.36
N VAL A 187 -8.30 98.70 26.24
CA VAL A 187 -8.60 97.93 25.01
C VAL A 187 -7.36 97.25 24.47
N ASN A 188 -6.21 97.92 24.40
CA ASN A 188 -4.95 97.31 23.97
C ASN A 188 -4.51 96.17 24.92
N ALA A 189 -4.75 96.32 26.23
CA ALA A 189 -4.47 95.28 27.21
C ALA A 189 -5.42 94.08 27.05
N LEU A 190 -6.70 94.32 26.79
CA LEU A 190 -7.69 93.28 26.50
C LEU A 190 -7.42 92.58 25.16
N ASP A 191 -7.03 93.31 24.12
CA ASP A 191 -6.63 92.77 22.82
C ASP A 191 -5.37 91.91 22.96
N GLY A 192 -4.37 92.39 23.72
CA GLY A 192 -3.17 91.62 24.06
C GLY A 192 -3.51 90.32 24.80
N ARG A 193 -4.40 90.39 25.79
CA ARG A 193 -4.87 89.22 26.53
C ARG A 193 -5.68 88.26 25.67
N THR A 194 -6.46 88.77 24.72
CA THR A 194 -7.22 87.95 23.77
C THR A 194 -6.26 87.22 22.82
N ALA A 195 -5.24 87.91 22.29
CA ALA A 195 -4.20 87.29 21.47
C ALA A 195 -3.39 86.21 22.24
N GLU A 196 -3.09 86.44 23.53
CA GLU A 196 -2.48 85.43 24.39
C GLU A 196 -3.38 84.20 24.56
N LEU A 197 -4.67 84.41 24.82
CA LEU A 197 -5.66 83.33 24.96
C LEU A 197 -5.84 82.55 23.65
N ASP A 198 -5.83 83.22 22.51
CA ASP A 198 -5.88 82.56 21.19
C ASP A 198 -4.63 81.70 20.95
N GLY A 199 -3.44 82.19 21.33
CA GLY A 199 -2.21 81.39 21.28
C GLY A 199 -2.25 80.14 22.18
N ILE A 200 -2.83 80.27 23.39
CA ILE A 200 -3.06 79.14 24.29
C ILE A 200 -4.08 78.16 23.68
N HIS A 201 -5.18 78.68 23.12
CA HIS A 201 -6.19 77.84 22.48
C HIS A 201 -5.60 77.05 21.30
N ASP A 202 -4.80 77.66 20.44
CA ASP A 202 -4.16 77.00 19.31
C ASP A 202 -3.17 75.91 19.72
N THR A 203 -2.41 76.15 20.79
CA THR A 203 -1.48 75.15 21.34
C THR A 203 -2.22 73.98 21.97
N VAL A 204 -3.29 74.24 22.73
CA VAL A 204 -4.17 73.19 23.28
C VAL A 204 -4.86 72.41 22.16
N SER A 205 -5.38 73.08 21.13
CA SER A 205 -6.04 72.42 19.98
C SER A 205 -5.08 71.49 19.23
N LYS A 206 -3.82 71.89 19.05
CA LYS A 206 -2.78 71.02 18.48
C LYS A 206 -2.50 69.82 19.38
N ALA A 207 -2.37 70.04 20.69
CA ALA A 207 -2.14 68.95 21.65
C ALA A 207 -3.29 67.93 21.68
N VAL A 208 -4.55 68.39 21.56
CA VAL A 208 -5.72 67.51 21.45
C VAL A 208 -5.65 66.65 20.18
N LYS A 209 -5.34 67.25 19.02
CA LYS A 209 -5.17 66.49 17.77
C LYS A 209 -4.03 65.48 17.83
N ASP A 210 -2.96 65.80 18.53
CA ASP A 210 -1.84 64.87 18.71
C ASP A 210 -2.21 63.74 19.69
N LEU A 211 -3.00 64.01 20.73
CA LEU A 211 -3.58 62.99 21.61
C LEU A 211 -4.53 62.04 20.87
N GLU A 212 -5.38 62.56 19.98
CA GLU A 212 -6.26 61.73 19.14
C GLU A 212 -5.44 60.75 18.28
N LYS A 213 -4.37 61.22 17.62
CA LYS A 213 -3.47 60.34 16.85
C LYS A 213 -2.80 59.29 17.73
N VAL A 214 -2.40 59.63 18.95
CA VAL A 214 -1.81 58.67 19.89
C VAL A 214 -2.83 57.61 20.28
N ASN A 215 -4.10 57.99 20.46
CA ASN A 215 -5.18 57.03 20.73
C ASN A 215 -5.38 56.06 19.56
N ASP A 216 -5.44 56.56 18.32
CA ASP A 216 -5.57 55.72 17.12
C ASP A 216 -4.41 54.72 17.00
N LEU A 217 -3.19 55.16 17.31
CA LEU A 217 -2.00 54.29 17.32
C LEU A 217 -2.07 53.23 18.42
N LEU A 218 -2.60 53.57 19.61
CA LEU A 218 -2.78 52.61 20.70
C LEU A 218 -3.81 51.54 20.34
N GLU A 219 -4.92 51.91 19.73
CA GLU A 219 -5.94 50.96 19.24
C GLU A 219 -5.37 50.03 18.16
N ALA A 220 -4.56 50.56 17.24
CA ALA A 220 -3.86 49.75 16.24
C ALA A 220 -2.89 48.75 16.88
N ILE A 221 -2.11 49.19 17.87
CA ILE A 221 -1.18 48.32 18.62
C ILE A 221 -1.94 47.23 19.38
N GLU A 222 -3.07 47.55 20.01
CA GLU A 222 -3.90 46.56 20.70
C GLU A 222 -4.45 45.50 19.72
N GLY A 223 -4.87 45.94 18.53
CA GLY A 223 -5.26 45.04 17.44
C GLY A 223 -4.13 44.10 17.03
N ASP A 224 -2.92 44.62 16.85
CA ASP A 224 -1.74 43.82 16.48
C ASP A 224 -1.29 42.88 17.62
N MET A 225 -1.38 43.31 18.89
CA MET A 225 -1.14 42.44 20.04
C MET A 225 -2.09 41.25 20.08
N ASN A 226 -3.37 41.46 19.76
CA ASN A 226 -4.34 40.38 19.67
C ASN A 226 -4.03 39.41 18.52
N LYS A 227 -3.63 39.91 17.34
CA LYS A 227 -3.18 39.04 16.22
C LYS A 227 -1.97 38.20 16.61
N VAL A 228 -0.96 38.81 17.23
CA VAL A 228 0.26 38.10 17.69
C VAL A 228 -0.08 37.02 18.72
N LYS A 229 -1.05 37.27 19.61
CA LYS A 229 -1.51 36.28 20.58
C LYS A 229 -2.13 35.06 19.90
N VAL A 230 -3.03 35.28 18.94
CA VAL A 230 -3.66 34.20 18.15
C VAL A 230 -2.61 33.41 17.38
N GLU A 231 -1.68 34.08 16.70
CA GLU A 231 -0.61 33.40 15.96
C GLU A 231 0.32 32.60 16.87
N LYS A 232 0.61 33.09 18.08
CA LYS A 232 1.40 32.33 19.06
C LYS A 232 0.69 31.05 19.50
N GLU A 233 -0.63 31.10 19.70
CA GLU A 233 -1.44 29.91 20.01
C GLU A 233 -1.44 28.93 18.82
N ASN A 234 -1.61 29.42 17.59
CA ASN A 234 -1.53 28.62 16.37
C ASN A 234 -0.17 27.92 16.22
N VAL A 235 0.94 28.65 16.40
CA VAL A 235 2.29 28.09 16.35
C VAL A 235 2.49 27.00 17.40
N THR A 236 1.94 27.18 18.60
CA THR A 236 2.02 26.18 19.68
C THR A 236 1.27 24.91 19.30
N GLN A 237 0.07 25.03 18.72
CA GLN A 237 -0.72 23.88 18.25
C GLN A 237 -0.04 23.17 17.07
N LEU A 238 0.48 23.92 16.10
CA LEU A 238 1.28 23.39 14.99
C LEU A 238 2.53 22.65 15.48
N HIS A 239 3.21 23.16 16.51
CA HIS A 239 4.35 22.49 17.09
C HIS A 239 3.99 21.15 17.74
N GLN A 240 2.91 21.11 18.52
CA GLN A 240 2.41 19.87 19.14
C GLN A 240 2.01 18.81 18.11
N THR A 241 1.31 19.22 17.05
CA THR A 241 0.94 18.32 15.95
C THR A 241 2.16 17.81 15.21
N TYR A 242 3.14 18.68 14.93
CA TYR A 242 4.42 18.30 14.31
C TYR A 242 5.18 17.26 15.15
N GLU A 243 5.32 17.49 16.46
CA GLU A 243 5.96 16.51 17.35
C GLU A 243 5.24 15.15 17.35
N GLY A 244 3.90 15.17 17.33
CA GLY A 244 3.10 13.96 17.20
C GLY A 244 3.36 13.19 15.91
N ILE A 245 3.46 13.90 14.78
CA ILE A 245 3.79 13.30 13.47
C ILE A 245 5.21 12.73 13.47
N VAL A 246 6.20 13.47 13.99
CA VAL A 246 7.59 13.02 14.08
C VAL A 246 7.71 11.75 14.93
N SER A 247 7.00 11.67 16.06
CA SER A 247 6.98 10.47 16.90
C SER A 247 6.40 9.25 16.17
N LYS A 248 5.27 9.42 15.47
CA LYS A 248 4.67 8.36 14.64
C LYS A 248 5.60 7.91 13.51
N ALA A 249 6.28 8.86 12.85
CA ALA A 249 7.24 8.56 11.78
C ALA A 249 8.43 7.74 12.31
N LYS A 250 8.98 8.08 13.48
CA LYS A 250 10.06 7.30 14.12
C LYS A 250 9.62 5.87 14.41
N LEU A 251 8.41 5.67 14.93
CA LEU A 251 7.85 4.34 15.18
C LEU A 251 7.66 3.54 13.89
N ALA A 252 7.15 4.18 12.83
CA ALA A 252 6.95 3.53 11.53
C ALA A 252 8.29 3.09 10.90
N VAL A 253 9.34 3.92 10.99
CA VAL A 253 10.69 3.58 10.51
C VAL A 253 11.26 2.41 11.30
N ALA A 254 11.14 2.41 12.63
CA ALA A 254 11.60 1.31 13.47
C ALA A 254 10.86 0.00 13.16
N HIS A 255 9.54 0.08 12.95
CA HIS A 255 8.72 -1.06 12.54
C HIS A 255 9.15 -1.62 11.18
N LYS A 256 9.36 -0.74 10.18
CA LYS A 256 9.83 -1.11 8.85
C LYS A 256 11.17 -1.87 8.93
N ALA A 257 12.15 -1.34 9.66
CA ALA A 257 13.45 -2.00 9.83
C ALA A 257 13.33 -3.40 10.45
N ARG A 258 12.43 -3.57 11.43
CA ARG A 258 12.17 -4.88 12.05
C ARG A 258 11.55 -5.88 11.06
N VAL A 259 10.62 -5.42 10.24
CA VAL A 259 9.98 -6.25 9.20
C VAL A 259 10.99 -6.65 8.13
N GLU A 260 11.88 -5.75 7.70
CA GLU A 260 12.94 -6.04 6.73
C GLU A 260 13.88 -7.15 7.24
N ILE A 261 14.33 -7.05 8.50
CA ILE A 261 15.15 -8.11 9.13
C ILE A 261 14.41 -9.45 9.14
N LEU A 262 13.12 -9.47 9.49
CA LEU A 262 12.33 -10.70 9.51
C LEU A 262 12.18 -11.28 8.10
N LEU A 263 12.00 -10.42 7.09
CA LEU A 263 11.81 -10.82 5.71
C LEU A 263 13.09 -11.47 5.15
N ASP A 264 14.26 -10.93 5.47
CA ASP A 264 15.54 -11.52 5.10
C ASP A 264 15.76 -12.87 5.81
N GLN A 265 15.44 -12.98 7.10
CA GLN A 265 15.47 -14.28 7.79
C GLN A 265 14.57 -15.33 7.13
N ARG A 266 13.38 -14.94 6.66
CA ARG A 266 12.48 -15.85 5.93
C ARG A 266 12.99 -16.22 4.55
N ARG A 267 13.67 -15.30 3.85
CA ARG A 267 14.34 -15.59 2.58
C ARG A 267 15.47 -16.61 2.76
N ASP A 268 16.31 -16.43 3.78
CA ASP A 268 17.40 -17.36 4.08
C ASP A 268 16.86 -18.76 4.40
N GLN A 269 15.82 -18.84 5.23
CA GLN A 269 15.14 -20.12 5.53
C GLN A 269 14.58 -20.77 4.27
N LEU A 270 13.96 -20.00 3.38
CA LEU A 270 13.42 -20.50 2.13
C LEU A 270 14.52 -21.06 1.23
N GLU A 271 15.68 -20.40 1.12
CA GLU A 271 16.81 -20.91 0.34
C GLU A 271 17.38 -22.20 0.92
N VAL A 272 17.49 -22.31 2.25
CA VAL A 272 17.86 -23.57 2.90
C VAL A 272 16.88 -24.69 2.55
N TYR A 273 15.56 -24.43 2.61
CA TYR A 273 14.56 -25.43 2.25
C TYR A 273 14.60 -25.81 0.77
N LYS A 274 14.81 -24.85 -0.14
CA LYS A 274 15.00 -25.13 -1.57
C LYS A 274 16.22 -26.02 -1.80
N GLN A 275 17.34 -25.72 -1.13
CA GLN A 275 18.56 -26.51 -1.29
C GLN A 275 18.36 -27.93 -0.75
N GLN A 276 17.73 -28.09 0.42
CA GLN A 276 17.38 -29.41 0.97
C GLN A 276 16.45 -30.19 0.05
N ALA A 277 15.44 -29.54 -0.54
CA ALA A 277 14.53 -30.15 -1.50
C ALA A 277 15.28 -30.62 -2.76
N ARG A 278 16.18 -29.78 -3.31
CA ARG A 278 17.03 -30.15 -4.45
C ARG A 278 17.90 -31.37 -4.15
N THR A 279 18.58 -31.39 -3.00
CA THR A 279 19.44 -32.53 -2.63
C THR A 279 18.62 -33.81 -2.47
N LYS A 280 17.43 -33.74 -1.84
CA LYS A 280 16.53 -34.89 -1.72
C LYS A 280 16.03 -35.38 -3.08
N MET A 281 15.70 -34.46 -3.99
CA MET A 281 15.26 -34.79 -5.34
C MET A 281 16.38 -35.48 -6.13
N GLN A 282 17.61 -34.95 -6.09
CA GLN A 282 18.78 -35.58 -6.71
C GLN A 282 19.06 -36.98 -6.14
N ALA A 283 18.96 -37.15 -4.82
CA ALA A 283 19.13 -38.46 -4.18
C ALA A 283 18.04 -39.45 -4.63
N ALA A 284 16.79 -39.00 -4.75
CA ALA A 284 15.68 -39.82 -5.24
C ALA A 284 15.87 -40.19 -6.73
N GLU A 285 16.28 -39.23 -7.57
CA GLU A 285 16.60 -39.47 -8.98
C GLU A 285 17.72 -40.51 -9.14
N HIS A 286 18.79 -40.39 -8.35
CA HIS A 286 19.88 -41.37 -8.36
C HIS A 286 19.41 -42.75 -7.90
N ALA A 287 18.58 -42.84 -6.85
CA ALA A 287 18.03 -44.11 -6.38
C ALA A 287 17.10 -44.78 -7.39
N VAL A 288 16.28 -43.99 -8.10
CA VAL A 288 15.43 -44.49 -9.20
C VAL A 288 16.30 -44.96 -10.37
N ALA A 289 17.34 -44.21 -10.73
CA ALA A 289 18.26 -44.60 -11.80
C ALA A 289 19.02 -45.90 -11.47
N SER A 290 19.48 -46.07 -10.23
CA SER A 290 20.14 -47.31 -9.80
C SER A 290 19.17 -48.49 -9.81
N ALA A 291 17.96 -48.33 -9.29
CA ALA A 291 16.93 -49.37 -9.32
C ALA A 291 16.54 -49.75 -10.76
N ALA A 292 16.43 -48.79 -11.67
CA ALA A 292 16.17 -49.05 -13.08
C ALA A 292 17.29 -49.87 -13.73
N LYS A 293 18.55 -49.57 -13.40
CA LYS A 293 19.72 -50.34 -13.87
C LYS A 293 19.72 -51.76 -13.33
N GLU A 294 19.40 -51.96 -12.06
CA GLU A 294 19.26 -53.29 -11.46
C GLU A 294 18.15 -54.10 -12.14
N VAL A 295 16.98 -53.49 -12.39
CA VAL A 295 15.88 -54.14 -13.10
C VAL A 295 16.29 -54.56 -14.51
N ASP A 296 17.04 -53.72 -15.23
CA ASP A 296 17.53 -54.07 -16.57
C ASP A 296 18.54 -55.23 -16.52
N GLN A 297 19.46 -55.22 -15.55
CA GLN A 297 20.40 -56.33 -15.33
C GLN A 297 19.66 -57.64 -15.02
N TRP A 298 18.65 -57.60 -14.15
CA TRP A 298 17.80 -58.77 -13.86
C TRP A 298 17.06 -59.26 -15.10
N ARG A 299 16.54 -58.35 -15.92
CA ARG A 299 15.86 -58.69 -17.18
C ARG A 299 16.83 -59.37 -18.15
N GLN A 300 18.04 -58.84 -18.32
CA GLN A 300 19.08 -59.45 -19.16
C GLN A 300 19.50 -60.83 -18.66
N HIS A 301 19.70 -60.97 -17.34
CA HIS A 301 20.06 -62.26 -16.73
C HIS A 301 18.94 -63.29 -16.89
N LYS A 302 17.68 -62.88 -16.70
CA LYS A 302 16.52 -63.75 -16.93
C LYS A 302 16.46 -64.23 -18.38
N LEU A 303 16.64 -63.34 -19.36
CA LEU A 303 16.62 -63.69 -20.78
C LEU A 303 17.76 -64.66 -21.15
N SER A 304 18.96 -64.42 -20.62
CA SER A 304 20.11 -65.33 -20.79
C SER A 304 19.82 -66.71 -20.17
N ASN A 305 19.23 -66.75 -18.98
CA ASN A 305 18.86 -67.99 -18.33
C ASN A 305 17.77 -68.75 -19.11
N GLU A 306 16.76 -68.04 -19.64
CA GLU A 306 15.75 -68.62 -20.54
C GLU A 306 16.38 -69.25 -21.79
N HIS A 307 17.35 -68.58 -22.42
CA HIS A 307 18.12 -69.15 -23.54
C HIS A 307 18.91 -70.40 -23.13
N GLN A 308 19.58 -70.38 -21.96
CA GLN A 308 20.32 -71.55 -21.47
C GLN A 308 19.40 -72.73 -21.16
N VAL A 309 18.24 -72.49 -20.56
CA VAL A 309 17.22 -73.51 -20.29
C VAL A 309 16.69 -74.09 -21.60
N ALA A 310 16.38 -73.25 -22.59
CA ALA A 310 15.95 -73.71 -23.92
C ALA A 310 17.01 -74.57 -24.61
N ALA A 311 18.28 -74.15 -24.59
CA ALA A 311 19.39 -74.92 -25.16
C ALA A 311 19.58 -76.28 -24.47
N LYS A 312 19.49 -76.32 -23.14
CA LYS A 312 19.56 -77.58 -22.37
C LYS A 312 18.37 -78.49 -22.67
N LEU A 313 17.16 -77.95 -22.79
CA LEU A 313 15.97 -78.71 -23.18
C LEU A 313 16.15 -79.35 -24.56
N GLN A 314 16.68 -78.61 -25.53
CA GLN A 314 16.97 -79.14 -26.86
C GLN A 314 18.02 -80.27 -26.80
N ALA A 315 19.12 -80.08 -26.07
CA ALA A 315 20.13 -81.12 -25.89
C ALA A 315 19.57 -82.39 -25.20
N VAL A 316 18.65 -82.23 -24.25
CA VAL A 316 17.95 -83.37 -23.63
C VAL A 316 17.05 -84.07 -24.64
N GLN A 317 16.34 -83.33 -25.49
CA GLN A 317 15.51 -83.92 -26.55
C GLN A 317 16.37 -84.70 -27.56
N GLU A 318 17.51 -84.15 -27.98
CA GLU A 318 18.46 -84.80 -28.88
C GLU A 318 19.03 -86.08 -28.27
N THR A 319 19.50 -86.03 -27.02
CA THR A 319 20.00 -87.23 -26.33
C THR A 319 18.91 -88.28 -26.12
N HIS A 320 17.68 -87.87 -25.81
CA HIS A 320 16.57 -88.80 -25.68
C HIS A 320 16.19 -89.46 -27.02
N ALA A 321 16.24 -88.72 -28.12
CA ALA A 321 16.06 -89.26 -29.46
C ALA A 321 17.17 -90.26 -29.84
N MET A 322 18.43 -89.94 -29.55
CA MET A 322 19.56 -90.86 -29.74
C MET A 322 19.38 -92.13 -28.91
N LEU A 323 19.03 -92.01 -27.63
CA LEU A 323 18.85 -93.16 -26.74
C LEU A 323 17.70 -94.06 -27.21
N ASN A 324 16.61 -93.48 -27.71
CA ASN A 324 15.52 -94.24 -28.32
C ASN A 324 15.97 -94.96 -29.59
N HIS A 325 16.74 -94.30 -30.45
CA HIS A 325 17.30 -94.91 -31.65
C HIS A 325 18.25 -96.07 -31.32
N ASP A 326 19.18 -95.86 -30.37
CA ASP A 326 20.09 -96.89 -29.90
C ASP A 326 19.32 -98.06 -29.28
N ARG A 327 18.28 -97.78 -28.48
CA ARG A 327 17.40 -98.80 -27.90
C ARG A 327 16.71 -99.64 -28.98
N GLU A 328 16.18 -99.02 -30.02
CA GLU A 328 15.58 -99.72 -31.17
C GLU A 328 16.61 -100.57 -31.92
N ALA A 329 17.83 -100.05 -32.12
CA ALA A 329 18.92 -100.79 -32.74
C ALA A 329 19.34 -102.00 -31.88
N PHE A 330 19.43 -101.84 -30.56
CA PHE A 330 19.70 -102.94 -29.63
C PHE A 330 18.57 -103.98 -29.66
N GLU A 331 17.30 -103.59 -29.66
CA GLU A 331 16.18 -104.53 -29.79
C GLU A 331 16.24 -105.34 -31.09
N LEU A 332 16.58 -104.69 -32.21
CA LEU A 332 16.79 -105.34 -33.51
C LEU A 332 17.93 -106.38 -33.47
N THR A 333 19.09 -106.00 -32.93
CA THR A 333 20.24 -106.93 -32.82
C THR A 333 19.95 -108.10 -31.87
N LEU A 334 19.23 -107.85 -30.77
CA LEU A 334 18.85 -108.88 -29.82
C LEU A 334 17.90 -109.90 -30.47
N LYS A 335 16.95 -109.41 -31.27
CA LYS A 335 16.05 -110.25 -32.07
C LYS A 335 16.81 -111.09 -33.12
N ASP A 336 17.79 -110.50 -33.82
CA ASP A 336 18.64 -111.25 -34.76
C ASP A 336 19.49 -112.30 -34.03
N MET A 337 20.02 -111.98 -32.85
CA MET A 337 20.71 -112.94 -31.98
C MET A 337 19.79 -114.08 -31.50
N GLU A 338 18.55 -113.77 -31.12
CA GLU A 338 17.55 -114.79 -30.77
C GLU A 338 17.21 -115.68 -31.98
N GLU A 339 17.03 -115.11 -33.16
CA GLU A 339 16.77 -115.85 -34.39
C GLU A 339 17.95 -116.75 -34.79
N THR A 340 19.19 -116.26 -34.64
CA THR A 340 20.40 -117.05 -34.89
C THR A 340 20.59 -118.14 -33.83
N TYR A 341 20.29 -117.86 -32.56
CA TYR A 341 20.30 -118.86 -31.49
C TYR A 341 19.29 -119.98 -31.76
N VAL A 342 18.04 -119.65 -32.08
CA VAL A 342 17.00 -120.64 -32.46
C VAL A 342 17.45 -121.45 -33.67
N ARG A 343 18.11 -120.82 -34.66
CA ARG A 343 18.65 -121.51 -35.83
C ARG A 343 19.78 -122.47 -35.47
N MET A 344 20.69 -122.06 -34.59
CA MET A 344 21.74 -122.95 -34.06
C MET A 344 21.16 -124.07 -33.22
N GLU A 345 20.18 -123.80 -32.37
CA GLU A 345 19.49 -124.82 -31.56
C GLU A 345 18.80 -125.85 -32.46
N ARG A 346 18.15 -125.43 -33.55
CA ARG A 346 17.62 -126.34 -34.57
C ARG A 346 18.72 -127.17 -35.24
N LYS A 347 19.87 -126.58 -35.56
CA LYS A 347 21.03 -127.31 -36.13
C LYS A 347 21.61 -128.31 -35.14
N VAL A 348 21.74 -127.94 -33.87
CA VAL A 348 22.20 -128.84 -32.80
C VAL A 348 21.19 -129.97 -32.62
N LYS A 349 19.89 -129.69 -32.51
CA LYS A 349 18.83 -130.72 -32.45
C LYS A 349 18.84 -131.63 -33.67
N ALA A 350 19.05 -131.10 -34.87
CA ALA A 350 19.20 -131.90 -36.08
C ALA A 350 20.46 -132.77 -36.05
N TYR A 351 21.58 -132.25 -35.56
CA TYR A 351 22.84 -133.00 -35.39
C TYR A 351 22.71 -134.08 -34.31
N THR A 352 22.10 -133.76 -33.16
CA THR A 352 21.80 -134.73 -32.11
C THR A 352 20.86 -135.82 -32.64
N LYS A 353 19.84 -135.45 -33.42
CA LYS A 353 18.94 -136.40 -34.09
C LYS A 353 19.69 -137.32 -35.06
N MET A 354 20.58 -136.75 -35.88
CA MET A 354 21.47 -137.50 -36.79
C MET A 354 22.42 -138.44 -36.03
N VAL A 355 23.02 -137.99 -34.92
CA VAL A 355 23.89 -138.83 -34.07
C VAL A 355 23.07 -139.93 -33.38
N THR A 356 21.85 -139.65 -32.92
CA THR A 356 20.96 -140.68 -32.37
C THR A 356 20.47 -141.68 -33.43
N GLU A 357 20.29 -141.26 -34.68
CA GLU A 357 20.00 -142.17 -35.80
C GLU A 357 21.22 -143.05 -36.13
N ILE A 358 22.44 -142.51 -36.10
CA ILE A 358 23.70 -143.23 -36.32
C ILE A 358 24.03 -144.22 -35.17
N VAL A 359 23.71 -143.87 -33.92
CA VAL A 359 23.90 -144.74 -32.74
C VAL A 359 22.77 -145.76 -32.61
N GLY A 360 21.56 -145.44 -33.07
CA GLY A 360 20.42 -146.36 -33.12
C GLY A 360 20.48 -147.39 -34.25
N SER A 361 21.18 -147.10 -35.36
CA SER A 361 21.32 -148.03 -36.50
C SER A 361 22.50 -149.00 -36.38
N SER A 362 23.35 -148.89 -35.36
CA SER A 362 24.53 -149.77 -35.17
C SER A 362 24.35 -150.88 -34.13
N SER A 363 23.12 -151.16 -33.64
CA SER A 363 22.86 -152.25 -32.68
C SER A 363 21.87 -153.35 -33.12
N VAL A 364 21.52 -153.45 -34.41
CA VAL A 364 20.68 -154.56 -34.96
C VAL A 364 21.13 -155.01 -36.36
N ALA A 365 22.39 -155.44 -36.47
CA ALA A 365 22.86 -156.35 -37.52
C ALA A 365 24.16 -157.04 -37.08
N ALA A 366 24.02 -158.18 -36.43
CA ALA A 366 25.04 -159.22 -36.35
C ALA A 366 24.53 -160.42 -37.17
N ALA A 367 25.45 -161.13 -37.85
CA ALA A 367 25.24 -162.26 -38.77
C ALA A 367 25.26 -161.91 -40.27
#